data_AF-A0A2I0ET13-F1
#
_entry.id   AF-A0A2I0ET13-F1
#
_cell.length_a   1.000
_cell.length_b   1.000
_cell.length_c   1.000
_cell.angle_alpha   90.00
_cell.angle_beta   90.00
_cell.angle_gamma   90.00
#
_symmetry.space_group_name_H-M   'P 1'
#
loop_
_entity.id
_entity.type
_entity.pdbx_description
1 polymer ?
#
loop_
_entity_poly.entity_id
_entity_poly.type
_entity_poly.pdbx_seq_one_letter_code
_entity_poly.pdbx_strand_id
1 'polypeptide(L)'
;MRILPTVYKAKSEIARLEKYVFLAESYGEQTLEKQIIKHYAYIGSISKTVAHLNEKRANEGLAPIELSYAKEVIQSKPADALHRMVRTRYRQKMRHLQY
;
A
#
# COMPACT_ATOMS: atom_id res chain seq x y z
N MET A 1 -10.95 -2.70 24.14
CA MET A 1 -12.00 -2.60 23.10
C MET A 1 -11.92 -1.24 22.43
N ARG A 2 -12.03 -1.16 21.10
CA ARG A 2 -12.24 0.14 20.44
C ARG A 2 -13.70 0.53 20.63
N ILE A 3 -13.93 1.78 21.04
CA ILE A 3 -15.26 2.36 21.17
C ILE A 3 -15.88 2.46 19.76
N LEU A 4 -17.15 2.10 19.63
CA LEU A 4 -17.87 2.26 18.36
C LEU A 4 -18.06 3.74 18.03
N PRO A 5 -17.81 4.18 16.78
CA PRO A 5 -18.07 5.56 16.38
C PRO A 5 -19.58 5.81 16.22
N THR A 6 -19.97 7.06 16.01
CA THR A 6 -21.36 7.39 15.64
C THR A 6 -21.73 6.74 14.31
N VAL A 7 -23.03 6.45 14.09
CA VAL A 7 -23.52 5.84 12.85
C VAL A 7 -23.09 6.64 11.61
N TYR A 8 -23.10 7.97 11.68
CA TYR A 8 -22.62 8.83 10.60
C TYR A 8 -21.14 8.57 10.27
N LYS A 9 -20.27 8.55 11.28
CA LYS A 9 -18.85 8.27 11.10
C LYS A 9 -18.61 6.84 10.60
N ALA A 10 -19.36 5.86 11.09
CA ALA A 10 -19.29 4.48 10.64
C ALA A 10 -19.61 4.35 9.13
N LYS A 11 -20.70 4.98 8.67
CA LYS A 11 -21.09 5.00 7.25
C LYS A 11 -20.02 5.63 6.36
N SER A 12 -19.45 6.76 6.78
CA SER A 12 -18.36 7.41 6.05
C SER A 12 -17.10 6.55 5.97
N GLU A 13 -16.79 5.81 7.04
CA GLU A 13 -15.66 4.89 7.07
C GLU A 13 -15.87 3.70 6.13
N ILE A 14 -17.08 3.13 6.10
CA ILE A 14 -17.45 2.06 5.15
C ILE A 14 -17.22 2.53 3.72
N ALA A 15 -17.78 3.68 3.33
CA ALA A 15 -17.60 4.22 1.97
C ALA A 15 -16.13 4.49 1.62
N ARG A 16 -15.34 4.95 2.59
CA ARG A 16 -13.89 5.15 2.41
C ARG A 16 -13.15 3.84 2.19
N LEU A 17 -13.52 2.79 2.92
CA LEU A 17 -12.92 1.46 2.81
C LEU A 17 -13.33 0.76 1.51
N GLU A 18 -14.59 0.83 1.12
CA GLU A 18 -15.08 0.33 -0.18
C GLU A 18 -14.32 0.99 -1.33
N LYS A 19 -14.14 2.32 -1.28
CA LYS A 19 -13.32 3.04 -2.26
C LYS A 19 -11.87 2.56 -2.28
N TYR A 20 -11.28 2.27 -1.12
CA TYR A 20 -9.91 1.74 -1.04
C TYR A 20 -9.80 0.36 -1.70
N VAL A 21 -10.75 -0.54 -1.39
CA VAL A 21 -10.82 -1.89 -1.97
C VAL A 21 -10.94 -1.80 -3.48
N PHE A 22 -11.91 -1.04 -3.98
CA PHE A 22 -12.09 -0.82 -5.41
C PHE A 22 -10.81 -0.34 -6.10
N LEU A 23 -10.16 0.69 -5.53
CA LEU A 23 -8.91 1.24 -6.08
C LEU A 23 -7.76 0.23 -6.09
N ALA A 24 -7.67 -0.66 -5.09
CA ALA A 24 -6.63 -1.68 -5.01
C ALA A 24 -6.86 -2.82 -6.01
N GLU A 25 -8.11 -3.25 -6.17
CA GLU A 25 -8.52 -4.31 -7.08
C GLU A 25 -8.40 -3.89 -8.55
N SER A 26 -8.82 -2.66 -8.88
CA SER A 26 -8.74 -2.12 -10.23
C SER A 26 -7.37 -1.55 -10.59
N TYR A 27 -6.39 -1.63 -9.69
CA TYR A 27 -5.09 -0.98 -9.90
C TYR A 27 -4.25 -1.72 -10.96
N GLY A 28 -3.77 -0.98 -11.96
CA GLY A 28 -2.89 -1.50 -12.99
C GLY A 28 -1.48 -1.83 -12.47
N GLU A 29 -0.82 -2.79 -13.10
CA GLU A 29 0.53 -3.29 -12.71
C GLU A 29 1.60 -3.03 -13.79
N GLN A 30 1.37 -2.07 -14.69
CA GLN A 30 2.21 -1.88 -15.90
C GLN A 30 3.65 -1.41 -15.59
N THR A 31 3.87 -0.87 -14.40
CA THR A 31 5.15 -0.30 -13.96
C THR A 31 5.51 -0.89 -12.60
N LEU A 32 6.80 -1.00 -12.30
CA LEU A 32 7.29 -1.55 -11.04
C LEU A 32 6.76 -0.77 -9.82
N GLU A 33 6.66 0.55 -9.93
CA GLU A 33 6.13 1.44 -8.89
C GLU A 33 4.68 1.10 -8.56
N LYS A 34 3.88 0.91 -9.61
CA LYS A 34 2.48 0.50 -9.45
C LYS A 34 2.34 -0.88 -8.84
N GLN A 35 3.20 -1.83 -9.22
CA GLN A 35 3.25 -3.14 -8.58
C GLN A 35 3.56 -3.00 -7.09
N ILE A 36 4.57 -2.21 -6.71
CA ILE A 36 4.91 -1.95 -5.31
C ILE A 36 3.72 -1.37 -4.54
N ILE A 37 3.04 -0.36 -5.10
CA ILE A 37 1.88 0.28 -4.48
C ILE A 37 0.74 -0.72 -4.27
N LYS A 38 0.38 -1.49 -5.31
CA LYS A 38 -0.70 -2.47 -5.25
C LYS A 38 -0.39 -3.60 -4.27
N HIS A 39 0.75 -4.26 -4.40
CA HIS A 39 1.10 -5.37 -3.53
C HIS A 39 1.25 -4.91 -2.08
N TYR A 40 1.75 -3.70 -1.82
CA TYR A 40 1.75 -3.15 -0.46
C TYR A 40 0.32 -2.89 0.07
N ALA A 41 -0.62 -2.46 -0.79
CA ALA A 41 -2.01 -2.26 -0.41
C ALA A 41 -2.64 -3.56 0.15
N TYR A 42 -2.36 -4.70 -0.49
CA TYR A 42 -2.80 -6.03 -0.06
C TYR A 42 -2.01 -6.58 1.14
N ILE A 43 -0.68 -6.47 1.13
CA ILE A 43 0.19 -7.15 2.10
C ILE A 43 0.37 -6.33 3.39
N GLY A 44 0.43 -5.00 3.30
CA GLY A 44 0.61 -4.10 4.46
C GLY A 44 1.98 -4.16 5.14
N SER A 45 2.94 -4.89 4.58
CA SER A 45 4.34 -4.94 5.03
C SER A 45 5.28 -4.75 3.85
N ILE A 46 6.17 -3.76 3.93
CA ILE A 46 7.06 -3.39 2.83
C ILE A 46 8.12 -4.47 2.58
N SER A 47 8.63 -5.12 3.64
CA SER A 47 9.58 -6.24 3.50
C SER A 47 8.94 -7.44 2.81
N LYS A 48 7.71 -7.82 3.22
CA LYS A 48 6.97 -8.91 2.58
C LYS A 48 6.57 -8.56 1.13
N THR A 49 6.27 -7.29 0.86
CA THR A 49 5.96 -6.82 -0.51
C THR A 49 7.18 -6.99 -1.41
N VAL A 50 8.36 -6.56 -0.96
CA VAL A 50 9.61 -6.71 -1.71
C VAL A 50 9.98 -8.18 -1.90
N ALA A 51 9.86 -9.02 -0.87
CA ALA A 51 10.12 -10.45 -0.98
C ALA A 51 9.21 -11.12 -2.04
N HIS A 52 7.90 -10.83 -2.00
CA HIS A 52 6.93 -11.34 -2.96
C HIS A 52 7.24 -10.88 -4.40
N LEU A 53 7.59 -9.61 -4.59
CA LEU A 53 7.97 -9.09 -5.91
C LEU A 53 9.29 -9.68 -6.41
N ASN A 54 10.27 -9.88 -5.54
CA ASN A 54 11.55 -10.47 -5.91
C ASN A 54 11.42 -11.94 -6.30
N GLU A 55 10.56 -12.70 -5.64
CA GLU A 55 10.22 -14.07 -6.05
C GLU A 55 9.62 -14.09 -7.46
N LYS A 56 8.62 -13.24 -7.73
CA LYS A 56 8.01 -13.12 -9.07
C LYS A 56 9.04 -12.72 -10.12
N ARG A 57 9.89 -11.74 -9.81
CA ARG A 57 10.94 -11.24 -10.71
C ARG A 57 12.03 -12.29 -10.98
N ALA A 58 12.41 -13.08 -9.98
CA ALA A 58 13.36 -14.17 -10.17
C ALA A 58 12.83 -15.22 -11.15
N ASN A 59 11.53 -15.55 -11.08
CA ASN A 59 10.87 -16.45 -12.03
C ASN A 59 10.82 -15.88 -13.47
N GLU A 60 10.85 -14.55 -13.59
CA GLU A 60 10.91 -13.82 -14.86
C GLU A 60 12.36 -13.53 -15.32
N GLY A 61 13.38 -13.95 -14.57
CA GLY A 61 14.79 -13.68 -14.87
C GLY A 61 15.20 -12.20 -14.68
N LEU A 62 14.40 -11.42 -13.94
CA LEU A 62 14.63 -10.00 -13.69
C LEU A 62 15.45 -9.75 -12.42
N ALA A 63 16.22 -8.67 -12.42
CA ALA A 63 16.98 -8.23 -11.24
C ALA A 63 16.05 -7.93 -10.05
N PRO A 64 16.47 -8.26 -8.81
CA PRO A 64 15.70 -7.98 -7.60
C PRO A 64 15.60 -6.47 -7.34
N ILE A 65 14.59 -6.10 -6.56
CA ILE A 65 14.38 -4.75 -6.06
C ILE A 65 14.82 -4.63 -4.61
N GLU A 66 15.41 -3.48 -4.31
CA GLU A 66 15.87 -3.14 -2.97
C GLU A 66 14.73 -2.63 -2.08
N LEU A 67 14.86 -2.87 -0.78
CA LEU A 67 13.89 -2.40 0.20
C LEU A 67 13.82 -0.86 0.27
N SER A 68 14.97 -0.19 0.11
CA SER A 68 15.07 1.28 0.08
C SER A 68 14.25 1.87 -1.07
N TYR A 69 14.38 1.30 -2.26
CA TYR A 69 13.62 1.71 -3.44
C TYR A 69 12.10 1.62 -3.21
N ALA A 70 11.63 0.48 -2.68
CA ALA A 70 10.20 0.32 -2.42
C ALA A 70 9.66 1.32 -1.37
N LYS A 71 10.48 1.68 -0.35
CA LYS A 71 10.13 2.74 0.60
C LYS A 71 10.01 4.09 -0.08
N GLU A 72 10.97 4.43 -0.94
CA GLU A 72 10.98 5.69 -1.69
C GLU A 72 9.73 5.81 -2.58
N VAL A 73 9.39 4.77 -3.33
CA VAL A 73 8.17 4.72 -4.16
C VAL A 73 6.93 5.05 -3.34
N ILE A 74 6.74 4.39 -2.19
CA ILE A 74 5.57 4.64 -1.33
C ILE A 74 5.57 6.08 -0.78
N GLN A 75 6.73 6.62 -0.42
CA GLN A 75 6.85 7.93 0.22
C GLN A 75 6.85 9.11 -0.73
N SER A 76 7.14 8.87 -2.02
CA SER A 76 7.17 9.86 -3.10
C SER A 76 5.85 10.62 -3.27
N LYS A 77 5.84 11.60 -4.17
CA LYS A 77 4.63 12.39 -4.45
C LYS A 77 3.54 11.45 -5.01
N PRO A 78 2.34 11.42 -4.41
CA PRO A 78 1.27 10.54 -4.89
C PRO A 78 0.93 10.81 -6.35
N ALA A 79 1.04 9.78 -7.18
CA ALA A 79 0.62 9.85 -8.58
C ALA A 79 -0.91 9.75 -8.73
N ASP A 80 -1.57 9.03 -7.82
CA ASP A 80 -3.01 8.76 -7.87
C ASP A 80 -3.64 8.57 -6.48
N ALA A 81 -4.93 8.21 -6.48
CA ALA A 81 -5.73 8.03 -5.29
C ALA A 81 -5.27 6.85 -4.42
N LEU A 82 -4.93 5.69 -4.99
CA LEU A 82 -4.48 4.54 -4.21
C LEU A 82 -3.15 4.84 -3.54
N HIS A 83 -2.21 5.40 -4.30
CA HIS A 83 -0.89 5.79 -3.79
C HIS A 83 -1.03 6.77 -2.62
N ARG A 84 -1.92 7.76 -2.72
CA ARG A 84 -2.21 8.71 -1.63
C ARG A 84 -2.67 8.00 -0.36
N MET A 85 -3.59 7.03 -0.48
CA MET A 85 -4.13 6.28 0.65
C MET A 85 -3.07 5.37 1.28
N VAL A 86 -2.33 4.63 0.46
CA VAL A 86 -1.22 3.75 0.87
C VAL A 86 -0.14 4.54 1.61
N ARG A 87 0.31 5.67 1.06
CA ARG A 87 1.32 6.53 1.67
C ARG A 87 0.88 7.04 3.04
N THR A 88 -0.39 7.42 3.17
CA THR A 88 -0.95 7.89 4.44
C THR A 88 -0.90 6.77 5.49
N ARG A 89 -1.37 5.56 5.15
CA ARG A 89 -1.30 4.39 6.01
C ARG A 89 0.14 4.06 6.41
N TYR A 90 1.07 4.06 5.46
CA TYR A 90 2.49 3.79 5.72
C TYR A 90 3.06 4.78 6.76
N ARG A 91 2.81 6.08 6.57
CA ARG A 91 3.28 7.12 7.50
C ARG A 91 2.65 7.04 8.88
N GLN A 92 1.38 6.65 8.97
CA GLN A 92 0.73 6.41 10.26
C GLN A 92 1.38 5.22 10.98
N LYS A 93 1.62 4.12 10.26
CA LYS A 93 2.31 2.95 10.81
C LYS A 93 3.71 3.29 11.33
N MET A 94 4.49 4.05 10.57
CA MET A 94 5.85 4.46 11.00
C MET A 94 5.84 5.35 12.25
N ARG A 95 4.87 6.27 12.38
CA ARG A 95 4.73 7.12 13.57
C ARG A 95 4.48 6.31 14.84
N HIS A 96 3.72 5.23 14.75
CA HIS A 96 3.45 4.36 15.90
C HIS A 96 4.63 3.47 16.29
N LEU A 97 5.64 3.29 15.44
CA LEU A 97 6.85 2.51 15.74
C LEU A 97 7.96 3.34 16.42
N GLN A 98 7.81 4.68 16.48
CA GLN A 98 8.81 5.59 17.04
C GLN A 98 8.58 5.94 18.52
N TYR A 99 7.56 5.35 19.14
CA TYR A 99 7.25 5.43 20.57
C TYR A 99 7.29 4.02 21.16
#